data_AF-A0A2V7SL67-F1
#
_entry.id   AF-A0A2V7SL67-F1
#
_cell.length_a   1.000
_cell.length_b   1.000
_cell.length_c   1.000
_cell.angle_alpha   90.00
_cell.angle_beta   90.00
_cell.angle_gamma   90.00
#
_symmetry.space_group_name_H-M   'P 1'
#
loop_
_entity.id
_entity.type
_entity.pdbx_description
1 polymer ?
#
loop_
_entity_poly.entity_id
_entity_poly.type
_entity_poly.pdbx_seq_one_letter_code
_entity_poly.pdbx_strand_id
1 'polypeptide(L)'
;MKRIAESTVRRLSIYLRFLEEFEDRGLTTVSSDELARRGGTTSAQVRKDLSFFGSFGKRGLGYSVPELSSALREILGLGREWRVVIIGAGKIGAALAQYRGFRQ
;
A
#
# COMPACT_ATOMS: atom_id res chain seq x y z
N MET A 1 13.09 15.83 -8.48
CA MET A 1 12.14 14.89 -7.84
C MET A 1 12.51 14.75 -6.37
N LYS A 2 11.56 14.91 -5.44
CA LYS A 2 11.85 14.66 -4.01
C LYS A 2 12.17 13.17 -3.83
N ARG A 3 13.27 12.86 -3.17
CA ARG A 3 13.64 11.48 -2.84
C ARG A 3 12.67 10.98 -1.79
N ILE A 4 11.78 10.07 -2.19
CA ILE A 4 10.84 9.43 -1.27
C ILE A 4 11.63 8.42 -0.44
N ALA A 5 11.43 8.45 0.89
CA ALA A 5 12.07 7.50 1.77
C ALA A 5 11.53 6.08 1.55
N GLU A 6 12.40 5.07 1.58
CA GLU A 6 11.99 3.66 1.47
C GLU A 6 10.96 3.29 2.54
N SER A 7 11.07 3.86 3.74
CA SER A 7 10.10 3.66 4.82
C SER A 7 8.69 4.19 4.47
N THR A 8 8.59 5.25 3.67
CA THR A 8 7.31 5.75 3.15
C THR A 8 6.70 4.75 2.18
N VAL A 9 7.48 4.23 1.23
CA VAL A 9 7.00 3.22 0.26
C VAL A 9 6.54 1.95 0.99
N ARG A 10 7.29 1.49 2.01
CA ARG A 10 6.89 0.36 2.85
C ARG A 10 5.60 0.62 3.63
N ARG A 11 5.34 1.85 4.07
CA ARG A 11 4.06 2.19 4.71
C ARG A 11 2.91 2.24 3.72
N LEU A 12 3.13 2.68 2.47
CA LEU A 12 2.08 2.66 1.45
C LEU A 12 1.58 1.25 1.18
N SER A 13 2.45 0.24 1.12
CA SER A 13 2.01 -1.15 0.94
C SER A 13 1.20 -1.68 2.12
N ILE A 14 1.50 -1.21 3.33
CA ILE A 14 0.71 -1.50 4.54
C ILE A 14 -0.65 -0.80 4.48
N TYR A 15 -0.70 0.49 4.10
CA TYR A 15 -1.96 1.22 3.94
C TYR A 15 -2.86 0.57 2.90
N LEU A 16 -2.31 0.17 1.74
CA LEU A 16 -3.06 -0.53 0.70
C LEU A 16 -3.72 -1.80 1.23
N ARG A 17 -2.99 -2.63 1.99
CA ARG A 17 -3.57 -3.83 2.59
C ARG A 17 -4.76 -3.54 3.49
N PHE A 18 -4.68 -2.49 4.32
CA PHE A 18 -5.81 -2.11 5.17
C PHE A 18 -6.98 -1.56 4.37
N LEU A 19 -6.71 -0.83 3.29
CA LEU A 19 -7.75 -0.31 2.41
C LEU A 19 -8.48 -1.44 1.69
N GLU A 20 -7.78 -2.48 1.23
CA GLU A 20 -8.37 -3.71 0.68
C GLU A 20 -9.30 -4.37 1.72
N GLU A 21 -8.85 -4.52 2.97
CA GLU A 21 -9.70 -5.04 4.06
C GLU A 21 -10.92 -4.14 4.37
N PHE A 22 -10.79 -2.83 4.19
CA PHE A 22 -11.90 -1.89 4.39
C PHE A 22 -12.90 -1.95 3.24
N GLU A 23 -12.41 -2.09 2.01
CA GLU A 23 -13.20 -2.29 0.81
C GLU A 23 -14.02 -3.59 0.90
N ASP A 24 -13.39 -4.69 1.33
CA ASP A 24 -14.07 -5.99 1.58
C ASP A 24 -15.18 -5.89 2.64
N ARG A 25 -15.07 -4.92 3.56
CA ARG A 25 -16.06 -4.63 4.60
C ARG A 25 -17.10 -3.59 4.18
N GLY A 26 -17.04 -3.08 2.95
CA GLY A 26 -17.95 -2.08 2.40
C GLY A 26 -17.74 -0.67 2.96
N LEU A 27 -16.59 -0.36 3.55
CA LEU A 27 -16.29 1.01 3.97
C LEU A 27 -15.94 1.87 2.75
N THR A 28 -16.61 3.01 2.62
CA THR A 28 -16.37 3.96 1.52
C THR A 28 -15.35 5.03 1.86
N THR A 29 -15.18 5.35 3.15
CA THR A 29 -14.24 6.37 3.62
C THR A 29 -13.45 5.89 4.84
N VAL A 30 -12.25 6.45 5.01
CA VAL A 30 -11.37 6.17 6.14
C VAL A 30 -10.61 7.42 6.58
N SER A 31 -10.41 7.61 7.88
CA SER A 31 -9.62 8.72 8.42
C SER A 31 -8.12 8.40 8.46
N SER A 32 -7.27 9.43 8.58
CA SER A 32 -5.83 9.24 8.80
C SER A 32 -5.53 8.58 10.14
N ASP A 33 -6.38 8.77 11.15
CA ASP A 33 -6.26 8.14 12.47
C ASP A 33 -6.57 6.64 12.42
N GLU A 34 -7.57 6.23 11.65
CA GLU A 34 -7.87 4.80 11.46
C GLU A 34 -6.76 4.06 10.71
N LEU A 35 -6.22 4.65 9.64
CA LEU A 35 -5.05 4.13 8.94
C LEU A 35 -3.82 4.06 9.85
N ALA A 36 -3.60 5.10 10.66
CA ALA A 36 -2.47 5.19 11.58
C ALA A 36 -2.51 4.12 12.67
N ARG A 37 -3.69 3.91 13.28
CA ARG A 37 -3.90 2.93 14.36
C ARG A 37 -3.55 1.51 13.94
N ARG A 38 -3.91 1.11 12.72
CA ARG A 38 -3.57 -0.22 12.19
C ARG A 38 -2.11 -0.30 11.72
N GLY A 39 -1.57 0.80 11.19
CA GLY A 39 -0.22 0.86 10.63
C GLY A 39 0.91 1.05 11.63
N GLY A 40 0.62 1.13 12.93
CA GLY A 40 1.63 1.40 13.96
C GLY A 40 2.32 2.74 13.76
N THR A 41 1.59 3.75 13.25
CA THR A 41 2.13 5.07 12.93
C THR A 41 1.22 6.18 13.44
N THR A 42 1.50 7.44 13.10
CA THR A 42 0.69 8.58 13.51
C THR A 42 -0.14 9.12 12.34
N SER A 43 -1.30 9.70 12.66
CA SER A 43 -2.18 10.37 11.70
C SER A 43 -1.45 11.48 10.92
N ALA A 44 -0.51 12.17 11.57
CA ALA A 44 0.37 13.14 10.91
C ALA A 44 1.33 12.49 9.91
N GLN A 45 1.89 11.32 10.24
CA GLN A 45 2.76 10.58 9.32
C GLN A 45 2.00 10.05 8.11
N VAL A 46 0.77 9.54 8.28
CA VAL A 46 -0.10 9.11 7.16
C VAL A 46 -0.33 10.29 6.21
N ARG A 47 -0.75 11.46 6.72
CA ARG A 47 -0.94 12.66 5.90
C ARG A 47 0.33 13.06 5.17
N LYS A 48 1.48 13.05 5.86
CA LYS A 48 2.77 13.39 5.26
C LYS A 48 3.15 12.42 4.15
N ASP A 49 3.00 11.11 4.38
CA ASP A 49 3.27 10.07 3.38
C ASP A 49 2.44 10.27 2.11
N LEU A 50 1.12 10.43 2.27
CA LEU A 50 0.20 10.61 1.15
C LEU A 50 0.46 11.94 0.40
N SER A 51 0.85 13.00 1.11
CA SER A 51 1.12 14.31 0.51
C SER A 51 2.28 14.33 -0.49
N PHE A 52 3.17 13.32 -0.46
CA PHE A 52 4.25 13.20 -1.45
C PHE A 52 3.75 12.81 -2.84
N PHE A 53 2.55 12.23 -2.95
CA PHE A 53 2.03 11.62 -4.19
C PHE A 53 0.79 12.32 -4.73
N GLY A 54 0.27 13.33 -4.04
CA GLY A 54 -0.88 14.09 -4.49
C GLY A 54 -1.72 14.62 -3.33
N SER A 55 -2.86 15.18 -3.69
CA SER A 55 -3.88 15.58 -2.73
C SER A 55 -4.90 14.45 -2.60
N PHE A 56 -4.97 13.84 -1.42
CA PHE A 56 -5.90 12.78 -1.11
C PHE A 56 -6.90 13.23 -0.04
N GLY A 57 -8.15 12.82 -0.23
CA GLY A 57 -9.21 13.01 0.75
C GLY A 57 -9.75 14.44 0.86
N LYS A 58 -10.68 14.64 1.78
CA LYS A 58 -11.31 15.93 2.10
C LYS A 58 -11.29 16.16 3.61
N ARG A 59 -10.99 17.40 4.03
CA ARG A 59 -11.00 17.80 5.44
C ARG A 59 -12.37 17.46 6.05
N GLY A 60 -12.37 16.75 7.18
CA GLY A 60 -13.59 16.31 7.88
C GLY A 60 -14.26 15.05 7.34
N LEU A 61 -13.93 14.61 6.10
CA LEU A 61 -14.52 13.41 5.49
C LEU A 61 -13.54 12.22 5.45
N GLY A 62 -12.24 12.49 5.44
CA GLY A 62 -11.19 11.48 5.30
C GLY A 62 -10.89 11.17 3.83
N TYR A 63 -10.40 9.96 3.58
CA TYR A 63 -10.01 9.44 2.27
C TYR A 63 -11.10 8.53 1.74
N SER A 64 -11.42 8.65 0.44
CA SER A 64 -12.21 7.62 -0.24
C SER A 64 -11.39 6.34 -0.32
N VAL A 65 -11.92 5.24 0.20
CA VAL A 65 -11.25 3.93 0.21
C VAL A 65 -10.98 3.42 -1.21
N PRO A 66 -11.95 3.37 -2.14
CA PRO A 66 -11.70 2.88 -3.49
C PRO A 66 -10.72 3.77 -4.28
N GLU A 67 -10.88 5.10 -4.20
CA GLU A 67 -9.99 6.04 -4.91
C GLU A 67 -8.55 5.96 -4.39
N LEU A 68 -8.38 5.92 -3.06
CA LEU A 68 -7.05 5.84 -2.45
C LEU A 68 -6.39 4.48 -2.76
N SER A 69 -7.15 3.38 -2.71
CA SER A 69 -6.63 2.05 -3.07
C SER A 69 -6.14 2.01 -4.50
N SER A 70 -6.93 2.51 -5.45
CA SER A 70 -6.56 2.59 -6.86
C SER A 70 -5.27 3.40 -7.05
N ALA A 71 -5.19 4.58 -6.44
CA ALA A 71 -4.01 5.43 -6.53
C ALA A 71 -2.76 4.76 -5.93
N LEU A 72 -2.88 4.10 -4.77
CA LEU A 72 -1.76 3.39 -4.16
C LEU A 72 -1.30 2.19 -5.00
N ARG A 73 -2.20 1.45 -5.65
CA ARG A 73 -1.84 0.38 -6.60
C ARG A 73 -1.01 0.93 -7.77
N GLU A 74 -1.40 2.08 -8.32
CA GLU A 74 -0.67 2.74 -9.39
C GLU A 74 0.71 3.21 -8.93
N ILE A 75 0.79 3.91 -7.79
CA ILE A 75 2.04 4.41 -7.19
C ILE A 75 3.03 3.27 -6.92
N LEU A 76 2.54 2.13 -6.43
CA LEU A 76 3.34 0.94 -6.13
C LEU A 76 3.64 0.10 -7.38
N GLY A 77 3.08 0.44 -8.54
CA GLY A 77 3.29 -0.27 -9.79
C GLY A 77 2.73 -1.70 -9.79
N LEU A 78 1.59 -1.92 -9.13
CA LEU A 78 0.95 -3.23 -9.01
C LEU A 78 0.08 -3.60 -10.22
N GLY A 79 -0.16 -2.65 -11.13
CA GLY A 79 -0.91 -2.88 -12.38
C GLY A 79 -0.05 -3.34 -13.57
N ARG A 80 1.18 -3.80 -13.34
CA ARG A 80 2.11 -4.23 -14.39
C ARG A 80 2.84 -5.51 -13.99
N GLU A 81 3.30 -6.25 -14.98
CA GLU A 81 4.17 -7.40 -14.78
C GLU A 81 5.61 -6.96 -14.45
N TRP A 82 6.19 -7.63 -13.47
CA TRP A 82 7.59 -7.48 -13.10
C TRP A 82 8.33 -8.79 -13.33
N ARG A 83 9.28 -8.78 -14.28
CA ARG A 83 10.16 -9.93 -14.51
C ARG A 83 11.18 -10.00 -13.38
N VAL A 84 11.14 -11.08 -12.61
CA VAL A 84 12.02 -11.31 -11.46
C VAL A 84 12.79 -12.62 -11.64
N VAL A 85 13.96 -12.72 -11.03
CA VAL A 85 14.79 -13.95 -11.03
C VAL A 85 15.11 -14.31 -9.59
N ILE A 86 15.20 -15.60 -9.29
CA ILE A 86 15.67 -16.10 -7.99
C ILE A 86 17.10 -16.60 -8.18
N ILE A 87 18.03 -16.05 -7.41
CA ILE A 87 19.43 -16.52 -7.38
C ILE A 87 19.59 -17.44 -6.18
N GLY A 88 19.84 -18.73 -6.45
CA GLY A 88 19.97 -19.79 -5.46
C GLY A 88 18.68 -20.59 -5.24
N ALA A 89 18.66 -21.84 -5.73
CA ALA A 89 17.52 -22.76 -5.66
C ALA A 89 17.61 -23.76 -4.50
N GLY A 90 18.08 -23.31 -3.33
CA GLY A 90 18.00 -24.09 -2.09
C GLY A 90 16.57 -24.17 -1.56
N LYS A 91 16.38 -24.65 -0.32
CA LYS A 91 15.03 -24.85 0.27
C LYS A 91 14.12 -23.61 0.17
N ILE A 92 14.65 -22.42 0.48
CA ILE A 92 13.89 -21.16 0.42
C ILE A 92 13.63 -20.74 -1.03
N GLY A 93 14.64 -20.82 -1.90
CA GLY A 93 14.49 -20.46 -3.31
C GLY A 93 13.45 -21.33 -4.01
N ALA A 94 13.46 -22.64 -3.76
CA ALA A 94 12.45 -23.57 -4.26
C ALA A 94 11.05 -23.28 -3.69
N ALA A 95 10.95 -22.97 -2.39
CA ALA A 95 9.67 -22.61 -1.77
C ALA A 95 9.08 -21.33 -2.35
N LEU A 96 9.91 -20.30 -2.60
CA LEU A 96 9.50 -19.07 -3.26
C LEU A 96 9.07 -19.32 -4.71
N ALA A 97 9.82 -20.10 -5.48
CA ALA A 97 9.47 -20.45 -6.86
C ALA A 97 8.14 -21.21 -6.98
N GLN A 98 7.76 -21.96 -5.95
CA GLN A 98 6.51 -22.73 -5.91
C GLN A 98 5.33 -21.97 -5.27
N TYR A 99 5.58 -20.79 -4.69
CA TYR A 99 4.57 -19.99 -4.03
C TYR A 99 3.44 -19.63 -5.00
N ARG A 100 2.23 -20.09 -4.68
CA ARG A 100 1.06 -19.94 -5.56
C ARG A 100 0.70 -18.47 -5.81
N GLY A 101 1.03 -17.57 -4.88
CA GLY A 101 0.80 -16.13 -5.04
C GLY A 101 1.65 -15.47 -6.12
N PHE A 102 2.62 -16.16 -6.73
CA PHE A 102 3.38 -15.69 -7.90
C PHE A 102 2.91 -16.30 -9.24
N ARG A 103 1.83 -17.10 -9.25
CA ARG A 103 1.24 -17.69 -10.47
C ARG A 103 0.04 -16.90 -11.02
N GLN A 104 -0.24 -15.73 -10.45
CA GLN A 104 -1.32 -14.83 -10.86
C GLN A 104 -0.74 -13.66 -11.63
#